data_AF-A0A8S3PZE0-F1
#
_entry.id   AF-A0A8S3PZE0-F1
#
_cell.length_a   1.000
_cell.length_b   1.000
_cell.length_c   1.000
_cell.angle_alpha   90.00
_cell.angle_beta   90.00
_cell.angle_gamma   90.00
#
_symmetry.space_group_name_H-M   'P 1'
#
loop_
_entity.id
_entity.type
_entity.pdbx_description
1 polymer ?
#
loop_
_entity_poly.entity_id
_entity_poly.type
_entity_poly.pdbx_seq_one_letter_code
_entity_poly.pdbx_strand_id
1 'polypeptide(L)'
;METPTKKTKTLSNLPWIGYCSQQHKQNILNNKYLCSDIIISTQNLLKFEFPEINGFQETTLAPVKVNGKWVSETGFQSQESPSVQIHHNGNAHWVLSLQTRDGNIYLLDSLSLNLTTSLEYQLTQIYGKDKKKLIIRIPDVQKQQNSIDCGLFAIANALEFCQTGFKGGTHITYEQKYMREHLIHCLENGKFTHFPKNYFGKTPKNLKTKTHIISINCDCGKPDTIEDMVGCEGKTGRKMCDVWTHRSCAKKNMKGNSWFCEVHR
;
A
#
# COMPACT_ATOMS: atom_id res chain seq x y z
N MET A 1 48.76 -19.33 -1.06
CA MET A 1 47.51 -20.12 -1.06
C MET A 1 46.78 -19.79 0.21
N GLU A 2 45.88 -18.81 0.17
CA GLU A 2 45.02 -18.46 1.29
C GLU A 2 43.60 -18.35 0.76
N THR A 3 42.76 -19.29 1.17
CA THR A 3 41.32 -19.27 0.93
C THR A 3 40.64 -18.45 2.03
N PRO A 4 39.90 -17.37 1.70
CA PRO A 4 39.04 -16.72 2.68
C PRO A 4 37.76 -17.56 2.83
N THR A 5 37.66 -18.25 3.95
CA THR A 5 36.42 -18.86 4.43
C THR A 5 35.32 -17.80 4.55
N LYS A 6 34.34 -17.83 3.64
CA LYS A 6 33.06 -17.15 3.81
C LYS A 6 32.40 -17.69 5.07
N LYS A 7 32.38 -16.88 6.14
CA LYS A 7 31.50 -17.10 7.29
C LYS A 7 30.06 -16.93 6.81
N THR A 8 29.42 -18.02 6.44
CA THR A 8 27.97 -18.14 6.37
C THR A 8 27.43 -17.84 7.77
N LYS A 9 26.79 -16.68 7.94
CA LYS A 9 25.94 -16.45 9.12
C LYS A 9 24.80 -17.44 9.06
N THR A 10 24.84 -18.43 9.92
CA THR A 10 23.80 -19.44 10.08
C THR A 10 22.54 -18.78 10.68
N LEU A 11 21.39 -18.92 10.02
CA LEU A 11 20.04 -18.59 10.54
C LEU A 11 19.61 -19.48 11.72
N SER A 12 20.53 -20.14 12.42
CA SER A 12 20.23 -21.33 13.22
C SER A 12 20.08 -21.03 14.71
N ASN A 13 19.21 -20.08 15.09
CA ASN A 13 18.67 -19.92 16.44
C ASN A 13 17.41 -19.01 16.50
N LEU A 14 16.60 -18.95 15.45
CA LEU A 14 15.62 -17.87 15.29
C LEU A 14 14.22 -18.20 15.88
N PRO A 15 13.61 -17.29 16.65
CA PRO A 15 12.19 -17.33 16.97
C PRO A 15 11.43 -17.09 15.67
N TRP A 16 11.04 -18.19 15.03
CA TRP A 16 10.25 -18.30 13.82
C TRP A 16 10.67 -17.50 12.56
N ILE A 17 10.75 -16.16 12.56
CA ILE A 17 11.41 -15.28 11.57
C ILE A 17 11.08 -13.81 11.84
N GLY A 18 12.09 -12.93 11.86
CA GLY A 18 11.89 -11.49 12.05
C GLY A 18 11.14 -11.19 13.35
N TYR A 19 9.94 -10.60 13.23
CA TYR A 19 9.04 -10.30 14.36
C TYR A 19 8.06 -11.45 14.68
N CYS A 20 8.07 -12.53 13.89
CA CYS A 20 7.13 -13.63 14.07
C CYS A 20 7.52 -14.54 15.24
N SER A 21 6.51 -15.13 15.89
CA SER A 21 6.67 -16.05 17.01
C SER A 21 5.82 -17.30 16.76
N GLN A 22 5.93 -18.32 17.61
CA GLN A 22 5.07 -19.51 17.49
C GLN A 22 3.57 -19.16 17.57
N GLN A 23 3.20 -18.13 18.34
CA GLN A 23 1.81 -17.65 18.41
C GLN A 23 1.34 -17.10 17.06
N HIS A 24 2.22 -16.44 16.31
CA HIS A 24 1.90 -15.95 14.97
C HIS A 24 1.57 -17.11 14.01
N LYS A 25 2.31 -18.22 14.04
CA LYS A 25 1.94 -19.46 13.30
C LYS A 25 0.55 -19.92 13.67
N GLN A 26 0.27 -20.06 14.97
CA GLN A 26 -1.01 -20.58 15.44
C GLN A 26 -2.16 -19.65 15.00
N ASN A 27 -1.96 -18.34 15.00
CA ASN A 27 -2.95 -17.39 14.50
C ASN A 27 -3.21 -17.57 12.99
N ILE A 28 -2.16 -17.81 12.19
CA ILE A 28 -2.30 -18.09 10.76
C ILE A 28 -3.11 -19.38 10.55
N LEU A 29 -2.81 -20.47 11.27
CA LEU A 29 -3.51 -21.75 11.14
C LEU A 29 -4.97 -21.68 11.63
N ASN A 30 -5.24 -20.93 12.70
CA ASN A 30 -6.56 -20.82 13.32
C ASN A 30 -7.47 -19.76 12.67
N ASN A 31 -7.26 -19.46 11.38
CA ASN A 31 -8.10 -18.53 10.61
C ASN A 31 -8.27 -17.16 11.29
N LYS A 32 -7.19 -16.61 11.86
CA LYS A 32 -7.16 -15.22 12.35
C LYS A 32 -6.71 -14.26 11.25
N TYR A 33 -7.04 -12.98 11.42
CA TYR A 33 -6.48 -11.90 10.63
C TYR A 33 -4.96 -11.91 10.75
N LEU A 34 -4.26 -11.65 9.64
CA LEU A 34 -2.83 -11.40 9.70
C LEU A 34 -2.58 -10.05 10.38
N CYS A 35 -1.76 -10.04 11.43
CA CYS A 35 -1.34 -8.83 12.12
C CYS A 35 -0.17 -8.15 11.40
N SER A 36 0.16 -6.92 11.81
CA SER A 36 1.27 -6.15 11.25
C SER A 36 2.60 -6.90 11.30
N ASP A 37 2.92 -7.61 12.39
CA ASP A 37 4.19 -8.34 12.51
C ASP A 37 4.41 -9.38 11.40
N ILE A 38 3.33 -10.08 11.01
CA ILE A 38 3.36 -11.06 9.92
C ILE A 38 3.53 -10.35 8.56
N ILE A 39 2.80 -9.26 8.33
CA ILE A 39 2.89 -8.48 7.10
C ILE A 39 4.28 -7.86 6.96
N ILE A 40 4.81 -7.25 8.03
CA ILE A 40 6.14 -6.66 8.10
C ILE A 40 7.21 -7.71 7.82
N SER A 41 7.16 -8.85 8.51
CA SER A 41 8.12 -9.94 8.30
C SER A 41 8.08 -10.46 6.85
N THR A 42 6.88 -10.53 6.26
CA THR A 42 6.70 -10.90 4.85
C THR A 42 7.29 -9.86 3.90
N GLN A 43 7.00 -8.57 4.10
CA GLN A 43 7.55 -7.50 3.28
C GLN A 43 9.08 -7.44 3.37
N ASN A 44 9.65 -7.67 4.55
CA ASN A 44 11.10 -7.74 4.75
C ASN A 44 11.73 -8.90 3.99
N LEU A 45 11.08 -10.08 3.99
CA LEU A 45 11.55 -11.21 3.19
C LEU A 45 11.44 -10.94 1.68
N LEU A 46 10.32 -10.39 1.21
CA LEU A 46 10.16 -10.01 -0.20
C LEU A 46 11.19 -8.96 -0.63
N LYS A 47 11.46 -7.95 0.20
CA LYS A 47 12.50 -6.94 -0.06
C LYS A 47 13.89 -7.55 -0.12
N PHE A 48 14.17 -8.58 0.69
CA PHE A 48 15.43 -9.31 0.65
C PHE A 48 15.57 -10.14 -0.64
N GLU A 49 14.50 -10.78 -1.09
CA GLU A 49 14.51 -11.61 -2.32
C GLU A 49 14.50 -10.77 -3.61
N PHE A 50 13.88 -9.59 -3.59
CA PHE A 50 13.68 -8.71 -4.75
C PHE A 50 14.21 -7.28 -4.46
N PRO A 51 15.52 -7.10 -4.25
CA PRO A 51 16.11 -5.82 -3.85
C PRO A 51 15.97 -4.71 -4.90
N GLU A 52 15.65 -5.05 -6.15
CA GLU A 52 15.40 -4.12 -7.24
C GLU A 52 13.98 -3.51 -7.24
N ILE A 53 13.09 -4.01 -6.39
CA ILE A 53 11.73 -3.49 -6.22
C ILE A 53 11.69 -2.58 -4.99
N ASN A 54 11.35 -1.32 -5.20
CA ASN A 54 11.24 -0.33 -4.12
C ASN A 54 9.96 -0.52 -3.27
N GLY A 55 9.86 0.20 -2.17
CA GLY A 55 8.72 0.11 -1.24
C GLY A 55 8.97 -0.86 -0.09
N PHE A 56 8.00 -1.73 0.18
CA PHE A 56 8.00 -2.66 1.33
C PHE A 56 8.28 -1.98 2.67
N GLN A 57 7.72 -0.80 2.88
CA GLN A 57 7.89 -0.02 4.09
C GLN A 57 7.03 -0.59 5.22
N GLU A 58 7.48 -0.36 6.46
CA GLU A 58 6.80 -0.79 7.68
C GLU A 58 5.34 -0.32 7.72
N THR A 59 4.40 -1.24 7.93
CA THR A 59 2.95 -0.91 7.89
C THR A 59 2.51 -0.04 9.06
N THR A 60 3.32 0.05 10.11
CA THR A 60 3.11 0.94 11.27
C THR A 60 3.27 2.43 10.93
N LEU A 61 3.82 2.76 9.75
CA LEU A 61 3.90 4.14 9.24
C LEU A 61 2.54 4.71 8.80
N ALA A 62 1.51 3.86 8.74
CA ALA A 62 0.16 4.27 8.37
C ALA A 62 -0.37 5.39 9.28
N PRO A 63 -1.06 6.39 8.70
CA PRO A 63 -1.59 7.50 9.49
C PRO A 63 -2.72 7.00 10.40
N VAL A 64 -2.74 7.53 11.62
CA VAL A 64 -3.76 7.24 12.64
C VAL A 64 -4.58 8.49 12.95
N LYS A 65 -5.83 8.31 13.39
CA LYS A 65 -6.67 9.41 13.87
C LYS A 65 -6.42 9.65 15.34
N VAL A 66 -5.95 10.84 15.70
CA VAL A 66 -5.83 11.33 17.08
C VAL A 66 -6.68 12.57 17.22
N ASN A 67 -7.66 12.56 18.14
CA ASN A 67 -8.60 13.66 18.36
C ASN A 67 -9.27 14.17 17.06
N GLY A 68 -9.70 13.24 16.21
CA GLY A 68 -10.35 13.53 14.92
C GLY A 68 -9.42 13.96 13.79
N LYS A 69 -8.11 14.11 14.02
CA LYS A 69 -7.12 14.53 13.01
C LYS A 69 -6.22 13.37 12.61
N TRP A 70 -5.90 13.28 11.33
CA TRP A 70 -4.92 12.33 10.84
C TRP A 70 -3.50 12.78 11.16
N VAL A 71 -2.74 11.92 11.82
CA VAL A 71 -1.35 12.14 12.22
C VAL A 71 -0.49 11.01 11.66
N SER A 72 0.72 11.38 11.22
CA SER A 72 1.75 10.47 10.74
C SER A 72 3.08 11.09 11.14
N GLU A 73 3.76 10.53 12.15
CA GLU A 73 4.98 11.12 12.72
C GLU A 73 6.13 11.13 11.72
N THR A 74 6.39 9.97 11.10
CA THR A 74 7.42 9.77 10.06
C THR A 74 6.78 9.55 8.70
N GLY A 75 5.72 8.73 8.66
CA GLY A 75 4.97 8.41 7.45
C GLY A 75 5.74 7.62 6.41
N PHE A 76 5.03 7.23 5.36
CA PHE A 76 5.66 6.57 4.23
C PHE A 76 6.57 7.55 3.47
N GLN A 77 7.72 7.06 3.04
CA GLN A 77 8.62 7.75 2.14
C GLN A 77 8.17 7.54 0.68
N SER A 78 8.40 8.55 -0.16
CA SER A 78 8.16 8.44 -1.59
C SER A 78 9.05 7.36 -2.21
N GLN A 79 8.52 6.62 -3.20
CA GLN A 79 9.21 5.51 -3.85
C GLN A 79 9.25 5.71 -5.36
N GLU A 80 10.36 5.31 -5.97
CA GLU A 80 10.53 5.27 -7.43
C GLU A 80 10.01 3.95 -8.01
N SER A 81 9.58 3.95 -9.26
CA SER A 81 9.16 2.72 -9.93
C SER A 81 10.36 1.81 -10.28
N PRO A 82 10.20 0.47 -10.29
CA PRO A 82 9.03 -0.27 -9.82
C PRO A 82 8.99 -0.33 -8.30
N SER A 83 7.79 -0.29 -7.74
CA SER A 83 7.62 -0.35 -6.29
C SER A 83 6.34 -1.07 -5.90
N VAL A 84 6.29 -1.56 -4.67
CA VAL A 84 5.14 -2.28 -4.13
C VAL A 84 4.99 -2.03 -2.63
N GLN A 85 3.76 -1.98 -2.15
CA GLN A 85 3.47 -1.72 -0.75
C GLN A 85 2.17 -2.42 -0.31
N ILE A 86 2.24 -3.17 0.79
CA ILE A 86 1.05 -3.65 1.48
C ILE A 86 0.60 -2.59 2.48
N HIS A 87 -0.69 -2.27 2.48
CA HIS A 87 -1.29 -1.21 3.28
C HIS A 87 -2.35 -1.76 4.23
N HIS A 88 -2.37 -1.25 5.45
CA HIS A 88 -3.57 -1.30 6.28
C HIS A 88 -4.44 -0.08 5.94
N ASN A 89 -5.68 -0.28 5.49
CA ASN A 89 -6.54 0.82 5.05
C ASN A 89 -7.16 1.64 6.20
N GLY A 90 -6.82 1.35 7.46
CA GLY A 90 -7.39 2.01 8.64
C GLY A 90 -8.79 1.49 9.04
N ASN A 91 -9.28 0.44 8.39
CA ASN A 91 -10.56 -0.21 8.67
C ASN A 91 -10.43 -1.75 8.63
N ALA A 92 -9.45 -2.29 9.37
CA ALA A 92 -9.20 -3.73 9.53
C ALA A 92 -9.05 -4.53 8.22
N HIS A 93 -8.46 -3.92 7.18
CA HIS A 93 -8.31 -4.54 5.87
C HIS A 93 -6.95 -4.25 5.25
N TRP A 94 -6.38 -5.29 4.63
CA TRP A 94 -5.10 -5.26 3.93
C TRP A 94 -5.31 -5.18 2.43
N VAL A 95 -4.62 -4.25 1.78
CA VAL A 95 -4.62 -4.08 0.32
C VAL A 95 -3.20 -3.93 -0.20
N LEU A 96 -3.01 -4.17 -1.50
CA LEU A 96 -1.71 -4.00 -2.16
C LEU A 96 -1.77 -2.80 -3.11
N SER A 97 -0.79 -1.91 -3.03
CA SER A 97 -0.49 -1.00 -4.13
C SER A 97 0.81 -1.40 -4.81
N LEU A 98 0.90 -1.13 -6.10
CA LEU A 98 2.13 -1.29 -6.88
C LEU A 98 2.25 -0.20 -7.93
N GLN A 99 3.48 0.20 -8.22
CA GLN A 99 3.82 1.04 -9.36
C GLN A 99 4.69 0.24 -10.31
N THR A 100 4.20 0.10 -11.54
CA THR A 100 4.90 -0.61 -12.61
C THR A 100 5.99 0.28 -13.23
N ARG A 101 6.94 -0.33 -13.97
CA ARG A 101 8.08 0.39 -14.58
C ARG A 101 7.67 1.48 -15.59
N ASP A 102 6.46 1.42 -16.13
CA ASP A 102 5.91 2.45 -17.02
C ASP A 102 5.18 3.57 -16.24
N GLY A 103 5.32 3.59 -14.92
CA GLY A 103 4.78 4.60 -14.01
C GLY A 103 3.32 4.40 -13.62
N ASN A 104 2.62 3.39 -14.17
CA ASN A 104 1.22 3.14 -13.83
C ASN A 104 1.09 2.56 -12.41
N ILE A 105 0.16 3.13 -11.64
CA ILE A 105 -0.13 2.75 -10.26
C ILE A 105 -1.41 1.92 -10.22
N TYR A 106 -1.35 0.80 -9.52
CA TYR A 106 -2.46 -0.12 -9.32
C TYR A 106 -2.73 -0.32 -7.83
N LEU A 107 -4.00 -0.52 -7.49
CA LEU A 107 -4.44 -0.95 -6.17
C LEU A 107 -5.24 -2.25 -6.32
N LEU A 108 -4.75 -3.32 -5.72
CA LEU A 108 -5.38 -4.63 -5.77
C LEU A 108 -6.08 -4.88 -4.44
N ASP A 109 -7.37 -5.14 -4.52
CA ASP A 109 -8.25 -5.33 -3.37
C ASP A 109 -9.14 -6.58 -3.57
N SER A 110 -8.92 -7.58 -2.72
CA SER A 110 -9.69 -8.84 -2.70
C SER A 110 -11.10 -8.70 -2.13
N LEU A 111 -11.46 -7.56 -1.51
CA LEU A 111 -12.81 -7.25 -1.04
C LEU A 111 -13.52 -6.16 -1.86
N SER A 112 -12.82 -5.47 -2.78
CA SER A 112 -13.39 -4.37 -3.59
C SER A 112 -13.99 -3.22 -2.76
N LEU A 113 -13.32 -2.79 -1.70
CA LEU A 113 -13.79 -1.68 -0.88
C LEU A 113 -13.44 -0.33 -1.52
N ASN A 114 -14.18 0.71 -1.12
CA ASN A 114 -13.82 2.08 -1.48
C ASN A 114 -12.53 2.48 -0.75
N LEU A 115 -11.73 3.35 -1.38
CA LEU A 115 -10.54 3.90 -0.75
C LEU A 115 -10.93 4.71 0.48
N THR A 116 -10.26 4.44 1.60
CA THR A 116 -10.38 5.22 2.82
C THR A 116 -9.46 6.43 2.75
N THR A 117 -9.76 7.48 3.51
CA THR A 117 -8.85 8.63 3.68
C THR A 117 -7.45 8.21 4.15
N SER A 118 -7.35 7.21 5.04
CA SER A 118 -6.05 6.67 5.47
C SER A 118 -5.27 6.12 4.28
N LEU A 119 -5.93 5.33 3.43
CA LEU A 119 -5.28 4.72 2.27
C LEU A 119 -4.90 5.77 1.23
N GLU A 120 -5.75 6.76 0.95
CA GLU A 120 -5.39 7.87 0.06
C GLU A 120 -4.17 8.63 0.58
N TYR A 121 -4.09 8.85 1.89
CA TYR A 121 -2.94 9.53 2.49
C TYR A 121 -1.66 8.69 2.34
N GLN A 122 -1.72 7.38 2.57
CA GLN A 122 -0.57 6.50 2.33
C GLN A 122 -0.14 6.51 0.84
N LEU A 123 -1.09 6.42 -0.09
CA LEU A 123 -0.80 6.41 -1.53
C LEU A 123 -0.17 7.73 -2.00
N THR A 124 -0.63 8.88 -1.48
CA THR A 124 -0.04 10.18 -1.80
C THR A 124 1.35 10.36 -1.21
N GLN A 125 1.63 9.83 -0.01
CA GLN A 125 2.98 9.82 0.56
C GLN A 125 3.97 9.03 -0.32
N ILE A 126 3.56 7.85 -0.81
CA ILE A 126 4.43 6.98 -1.59
C ILE A 126 4.58 7.49 -3.04
N TYR A 127 3.48 7.82 -3.69
CA TYR A 127 3.45 8.04 -5.15
C TYR A 127 3.10 9.47 -5.58
N GLY A 128 2.72 10.34 -4.64
CA GLY A 128 2.16 11.67 -4.90
C GLY A 128 3.19 12.80 -4.96
N LYS A 129 4.48 12.53 -4.74
CA LYS A 129 5.54 13.54 -4.80
C LYS A 129 5.47 14.31 -6.11
N ASP A 130 5.47 15.65 -6.01
CA ASP A 130 5.40 16.60 -7.12
C ASP A 130 4.17 16.46 -8.04
N LYS A 131 3.08 15.84 -7.54
CA LYS A 131 1.82 15.66 -8.29
C LYS A 131 0.68 16.44 -7.67
N LYS A 132 -0.20 16.98 -8.52
CA LYS A 132 -1.50 17.55 -8.12
C LYS A 132 -2.65 16.55 -8.18
N LYS A 133 -2.46 15.43 -8.90
CA LYS A 133 -3.44 14.34 -9.02
C LYS A 133 -2.71 13.00 -9.09
N LEU A 134 -3.25 12.00 -8.41
CA LEU A 134 -2.78 10.62 -8.48
C LEU A 134 -3.86 9.74 -9.10
N ILE A 135 -3.54 9.09 -10.23
CA ILE A 135 -4.44 8.19 -10.94
C ILE A 135 -4.16 6.76 -10.48
N ILE A 136 -5.12 6.14 -9.80
CA ILE A 136 -5.04 4.78 -9.27
C ILE A 136 -5.94 3.87 -10.10
N ARG A 137 -5.36 2.79 -10.64
CA ARG A 137 -6.11 1.76 -11.37
C ARG A 137 -6.46 0.61 -10.44
N ILE A 138 -7.73 0.25 -10.37
CA ILE A 138 -8.25 -0.77 -9.47
C ILE A 138 -8.81 -1.91 -10.34
N PRO A 139 -7.98 -2.88 -10.72
CA PRO A 139 -8.41 -4.01 -11.52
C PRO A 139 -9.29 -4.98 -10.72
N ASP A 140 -10.14 -5.72 -11.43
CA ASP A 140 -10.89 -6.82 -10.86
C ASP A 140 -9.99 -8.05 -10.66
N VAL A 141 -9.48 -8.20 -9.44
CA VAL A 141 -8.73 -9.38 -8.98
C VAL A 141 -9.65 -10.40 -8.33
N GLN A 142 -9.19 -11.65 -8.17
CA GLN A 142 -9.92 -12.66 -7.43
C GLN A 142 -10.37 -12.14 -6.06
N LYS A 143 -11.66 -12.33 -5.76
CA LYS A 143 -12.21 -12.01 -4.45
C LYS A 143 -11.95 -13.11 -3.45
N GLN A 144 -11.61 -12.72 -2.24
CA GLN A 144 -11.51 -13.66 -1.12
C GLN A 144 -12.89 -14.18 -0.76
N GLN A 145 -12.95 -15.44 -0.31
CA GLN A 145 -14.20 -16.11 0.07
C GLN A 145 -14.64 -15.86 1.52
N ASN A 146 -13.86 -15.11 2.30
CA ASN A 146 -14.13 -14.81 3.72
C ASN A 146 -13.73 -13.36 4.05
N SER A 147 -13.81 -12.93 5.31
CA SER A 147 -13.43 -11.56 5.72
C SER A 147 -11.98 -11.40 6.19
N ILE A 148 -11.22 -12.49 6.32
CA ILE A 148 -9.96 -12.55 7.08
C ILE A 148 -8.70 -12.74 6.23
N ASP A 149 -8.84 -13.14 4.97
CA ASP A 149 -7.72 -13.53 4.10
C ASP A 149 -7.13 -12.38 3.28
N CYS A 150 -7.57 -11.13 3.48
CA CYS A 150 -7.09 -9.98 2.71
C CYS A 150 -5.56 -9.82 2.74
N GLY A 151 -4.93 -10.11 3.88
CA GLY A 151 -3.48 -10.12 4.00
C GLY A 151 -2.81 -11.18 3.11
N LEU A 152 -3.40 -12.38 2.98
CA LEU A 152 -2.86 -13.44 2.13
C LEU A 152 -2.92 -13.05 0.65
N PHE A 153 -4.04 -12.48 0.21
CA PHE A 153 -4.19 -11.99 -1.16
C PHE A 153 -3.24 -10.83 -1.46
N ALA A 154 -3.05 -9.90 -0.51
CA ALA A 154 -2.08 -8.81 -0.66
C ALA A 154 -0.66 -9.36 -0.82
N ILE A 155 -0.24 -10.32 0.01
CA ILE A 155 1.07 -10.97 -0.06
C ILE A 155 1.25 -11.72 -1.38
N ALA A 156 0.28 -12.56 -1.75
CA ALA A 156 0.37 -13.38 -2.96
C ALA A 156 0.50 -12.48 -4.21
N ASN A 157 -0.33 -11.44 -4.30
CA ASN A 157 -0.23 -10.49 -5.41
C ASN A 157 1.08 -9.68 -5.40
N ALA A 158 1.64 -9.35 -4.23
CA ALA A 158 2.93 -8.67 -4.12
C ALA A 158 4.04 -9.56 -4.70
N LEU A 159 4.05 -10.84 -4.31
CA LEU A 159 4.99 -11.82 -4.82
C LEU A 159 4.86 -11.99 -6.34
N GLU A 160 3.63 -12.09 -6.86
CA GLU A 160 3.41 -12.19 -8.31
C GLU A 160 3.91 -10.96 -9.07
N PHE A 161 3.73 -9.76 -8.51
CA PHE A 161 4.33 -8.56 -9.08
C PHE A 161 5.85 -8.63 -9.09
N CYS A 162 6.48 -9.04 -7.99
CA CYS A 162 7.93 -9.13 -7.90
C CYS A 162 8.50 -10.14 -8.91
N GLN A 163 7.85 -11.30 -9.06
CA GLN A 163 8.34 -12.38 -9.93
C GLN A 163 8.06 -12.16 -11.42
N THR A 164 6.94 -11.50 -11.77
CA THR A 164 6.45 -11.46 -13.16
C THR A 164 6.26 -10.05 -13.72
N GLY A 165 6.35 -9.01 -12.88
CA GLY A 165 5.99 -7.64 -13.26
C GLY A 165 4.48 -7.43 -13.44
N PHE A 166 3.66 -8.29 -12.82
CA PHE A 166 2.20 -8.29 -12.88
C PHE A 166 1.56 -6.88 -12.83
N LYS A 167 0.79 -6.51 -13.86
CA LYS A 167 0.19 -5.16 -13.98
C LYS A 167 -1.31 -5.11 -13.69
N GLY A 168 -1.83 -6.00 -12.85
CA GLY A 168 -3.26 -5.96 -12.50
C GLY A 168 -4.23 -6.48 -13.56
N GLY A 169 -3.83 -6.60 -14.84
CA GLY A 169 -4.72 -7.01 -15.94
C GLY A 169 -4.90 -8.53 -16.10
N THR A 170 -4.03 -9.34 -15.51
CA THR A 170 -4.15 -10.81 -15.59
C THR A 170 -5.00 -11.30 -14.40
N HIS A 171 -6.03 -12.09 -14.65
CA HIS A 171 -6.78 -12.68 -13.54
C HIS A 171 -6.01 -13.90 -13.02
N ILE A 172 -5.42 -13.76 -11.83
CA ILE A 172 -4.78 -14.86 -11.13
C ILE A 172 -5.81 -15.47 -10.19
N THR A 173 -5.99 -16.78 -10.29
CA THR A 173 -6.87 -17.56 -9.41
C THR A 173 -6.01 -18.39 -8.47
N TYR A 174 -5.96 -18.00 -7.21
CA TYR A 174 -5.34 -18.73 -6.10
C TYR A 174 -6.27 -19.79 -5.53
N GLU A 175 -5.69 -20.90 -5.08
CA GLU A 175 -6.38 -21.91 -4.27
C GLU A 175 -6.39 -21.47 -2.80
N GLN A 176 -7.34 -20.61 -2.45
CA GLN A 176 -7.40 -19.92 -1.15
C GLN A 176 -7.23 -20.84 0.07
N LYS A 177 -7.81 -22.05 0.04
CA LYS A 177 -7.71 -23.05 1.12
C LYS A 177 -6.26 -23.45 1.47
N TYR A 178 -5.32 -23.34 0.54
CA TYR A 178 -3.92 -23.74 0.75
C TYR A 178 -2.99 -22.54 1.06
N MET A 179 -3.49 -21.31 0.94
CA MET A 179 -2.63 -20.11 1.07
C MET A 179 -2.05 -19.93 2.48
N ARG A 180 -2.78 -20.30 3.53
CA ARG A 180 -2.31 -20.16 4.93
C ARG A 180 -1.14 -21.08 5.25
N GLU A 181 -1.28 -22.36 4.93
CA GLU A 181 -0.21 -23.36 5.08
C GLU A 181 1.01 -23.01 4.21
N HIS A 182 0.76 -22.54 2.99
CA HIS A 182 1.82 -22.08 2.09
C HIS A 182 2.59 -20.89 2.64
N LEU A 183 1.91 -19.88 3.20
CA LEU A 183 2.57 -18.74 3.83
C LEU A 183 3.48 -19.19 4.97
N ILE A 184 3.00 -20.09 5.83
CA ILE A 184 3.80 -20.68 6.91
C ILE A 184 5.05 -21.35 6.37
N HIS A 185 4.90 -22.19 5.34
CA HIS A 185 6.01 -22.89 4.72
C HIS A 185 7.05 -21.92 4.12
N CYS A 186 6.60 -20.87 3.41
CA CYS A 186 7.50 -19.87 2.84
C CYS A 186 8.24 -19.10 3.92
N LEU A 187 7.53 -18.70 4.98
CA LEU A 187 8.13 -18.06 6.13
C LEU A 187 9.14 -19.01 6.76
N GLU A 188 8.79 -20.21 7.23
CA GLU A 188 9.74 -21.15 7.88
C GLU A 188 11.02 -21.43 7.05
N ASN A 189 10.92 -21.48 5.72
CA ASN A 189 12.07 -21.68 4.84
C ASN A 189 12.87 -20.41 4.53
N GLY A 190 12.38 -19.24 4.94
CA GLY A 190 12.98 -17.94 4.63
C GLY A 190 13.03 -17.67 3.13
N LYS A 191 12.06 -18.20 2.37
CA LYS A 191 12.00 -18.07 0.91
C LYS A 191 10.58 -18.22 0.38
N PHE A 192 10.15 -17.28 -0.44
CA PHE A 192 8.87 -17.37 -1.14
C PHE A 192 8.94 -18.26 -2.37
N THR A 193 7.89 -19.06 -2.53
CA THR A 193 7.54 -19.74 -3.78
C THR A 193 6.15 -19.27 -4.20
N HIS A 194 5.80 -19.43 -5.49
CA HIS A 194 4.48 -19.05 -5.99
C HIS A 194 3.37 -19.62 -5.11
N PHE A 195 2.40 -18.77 -4.74
CA PHE A 195 1.23 -19.24 -4.03
C PHE A 195 0.46 -20.27 -4.87
N PRO A 196 -0.26 -21.22 -4.25
CA PRO A 196 -1.06 -22.22 -4.95
C PRO A 196 -2.07 -21.56 -5.90
N LYS A 197 -2.05 -21.94 -7.17
CA LYS A 197 -2.88 -21.38 -8.25
C LYS A 197 -3.72 -22.47 -8.91
N ASN A 198 -4.94 -22.10 -9.28
CA ASN A 198 -5.78 -22.92 -10.13
C ASN A 198 -5.52 -22.60 -11.62
N TYR A 199 -4.65 -23.39 -12.25
CA TYR A 199 -4.30 -23.25 -13.67
C TYR A 199 -5.43 -23.65 -14.64
N PHE A 200 -6.43 -24.39 -14.16
CA PHE A 200 -7.55 -24.88 -14.97
C PHE A 200 -8.83 -24.05 -14.78
N GLY A 201 -8.79 -23.02 -13.93
CA GLY A 201 -9.90 -22.12 -13.70
C GLY A 201 -10.22 -21.29 -14.94
N LYS A 202 -11.52 -21.17 -15.27
CA LYS A 202 -11.96 -20.25 -16.33
C LYS A 202 -11.68 -18.81 -15.91
N THR A 203 -10.90 -18.07 -16.69
CA THR A 203 -10.76 -16.63 -16.54
C THR A 203 -12.13 -15.96 -16.72
N PRO A 204 -12.55 -15.06 -15.81
CA PRO A 204 -13.77 -14.30 -16.00
C PRO A 204 -13.73 -13.48 -17.30
N LYS A 205 -14.80 -13.54 -18.09
CA LYS A 205 -14.84 -12.90 -19.43
C LYS A 205 -14.97 -11.36 -19.39
N ASN A 206 -15.27 -10.76 -18.23
CA ASN A 206 -15.62 -9.34 -18.08
C ASN A 206 -14.88 -8.67 -16.91
N LEU A 207 -13.55 -8.75 -16.90
CA LEU A 207 -12.74 -8.06 -15.89
C LEU A 207 -12.81 -6.54 -16.14
N LYS A 208 -13.20 -5.79 -15.11
CA LYS A 208 -13.28 -4.33 -15.18
C LYS A 208 -12.11 -3.73 -14.40
N THR A 209 -11.55 -2.65 -14.92
CA THR A 209 -10.61 -1.81 -14.17
C THR A 209 -11.30 -0.49 -13.86
N LYS A 210 -11.48 -0.19 -12.58
CA LYS A 210 -11.96 1.13 -12.14
C LYS A 210 -10.78 2.09 -12.06
N THR A 211 -11.04 3.37 -12.27
CA THR A 211 -10.05 4.42 -12.04
C THR A 211 -10.51 5.28 -10.87
N HIS A 212 -9.62 5.49 -9.91
CA HIS A 212 -9.81 6.43 -8.80
C HIS A 212 -8.79 7.55 -8.92
N ILE A 213 -9.23 8.80 -8.73
CA ILE A 213 -8.37 9.98 -8.81
C ILE A 213 -8.28 10.59 -7.42
N ILE A 214 -7.07 10.66 -6.87
CA ILE A 214 -6.81 11.36 -5.61
C ILE A 214 -6.30 12.75 -5.96
N SER A 215 -7.01 13.79 -5.51
CA SER A 215 -6.60 15.19 -5.66
C SER A 215 -5.62 15.59 -4.55
N ILE A 216 -4.57 16.32 -4.94
CA ILE A 216 -3.48 16.80 -4.08
C ILE A 216 -3.32 18.31 -4.36
N ASN A 217 -4.34 19.10 -4.00
CA ASN A 217 -4.34 20.52 -4.38
C ASN A 217 -3.39 21.34 -3.50
N CYS A 218 -3.34 21.04 -2.21
CA CYS A 218 -2.50 21.71 -1.23
C CYS A 218 -1.01 21.37 -1.43
N ASP A 219 -0.13 22.36 -1.25
CA ASP A 219 1.33 22.19 -1.41
C ASP A 219 1.97 21.33 -0.32
N CYS A 220 1.22 20.96 0.73
CA CYS A 220 1.69 20.00 1.72
C CYS A 220 1.74 18.54 1.20
N GLY A 221 1.22 18.27 -0.02
CA GLY A 221 1.28 16.96 -0.66
C GLY A 221 0.27 15.91 -0.14
N LYS A 222 -0.57 16.26 0.82
CA LYS A 222 -1.61 15.39 1.40
C LYS A 222 -2.87 15.38 0.51
N PRO A 223 -3.71 14.33 0.57
CA PRO A 223 -4.92 14.29 -0.24
C PRO A 223 -5.93 15.31 0.28
N ASP A 224 -6.79 15.82 -0.60
CA ASP A 224 -7.84 16.77 -0.24
C ASP A 224 -8.84 16.19 0.79
N THR A 225 -8.94 14.86 0.89
CA THR A 225 -9.84 14.17 1.82
C THR A 225 -9.36 14.14 3.27
N ILE A 226 -8.13 14.60 3.55
CA ILE A 226 -7.53 14.49 4.88
C ILE A 226 -8.16 15.44 5.91
N GLU A 227 -8.61 16.62 5.47
CA GLU A 227 -9.30 17.63 6.26
C GLU A 227 -9.98 18.65 5.34
N ASP A 228 -10.74 19.58 5.91
CA ASP A 228 -11.40 20.65 5.15
C ASP A 228 -10.42 21.48 4.32
N MET A 229 -10.84 21.79 3.09
CA MET A 229 -10.11 22.68 2.18
C MET A 229 -10.65 24.12 2.27
N VAL A 230 -9.78 25.09 1.99
CA VAL A 230 -10.11 26.52 1.85
C VAL A 230 -9.62 26.98 0.49
N GLY A 231 -10.51 27.59 -0.30
CA GLY A 231 -10.20 28.18 -1.59
C GLY A 231 -9.73 29.64 -1.46
N CYS A 232 -8.90 30.10 -2.39
CA CYS A 232 -8.49 31.51 -2.45
C CYS A 232 -9.67 32.40 -2.85
N GLU A 233 -9.90 33.49 -2.11
CA GLU A 233 -10.96 34.48 -2.42
C GLU A 233 -10.55 35.51 -3.49
N GLY A 234 -9.30 35.47 -3.95
CA GLY A 234 -8.77 36.35 -4.98
C GLY A 234 -9.44 36.17 -6.34
N LYS A 235 -9.47 37.25 -7.13
CA LYS A 235 -10.01 37.25 -8.49
C LYS A 235 -9.00 37.85 -9.46
N THR A 236 -8.97 37.30 -10.67
CA THR A 236 -8.27 37.91 -11.81
C THR A 236 -9.31 38.30 -12.84
N GLY A 237 -9.65 39.60 -12.91
CA GLY A 237 -10.82 40.08 -13.64
C GLY A 237 -12.11 39.49 -13.05
N ARG A 238 -12.87 38.75 -13.86
CA ARG A 238 -14.12 38.08 -13.44
C ARG A 238 -13.94 36.63 -12.95
N LYS A 239 -12.74 36.04 -13.08
CA LYS A 239 -12.49 34.64 -12.74
C LYS A 239 -12.03 34.52 -11.28
N MET A 240 -12.68 33.65 -10.52
CA MET A 240 -12.24 33.26 -9.18
C MET A 240 -10.94 32.46 -9.26
N CYS A 241 -10.08 32.63 -8.25
CA CYS A 241 -8.91 31.78 -8.08
C CYS A 241 -9.33 30.32 -7.83
N ASP A 242 -8.64 29.37 -8.45
CA ASP A 242 -8.89 27.93 -8.28
C ASP A 242 -7.80 27.26 -7.43
N VAL A 243 -7.13 28.05 -6.59
CA VAL A 243 -6.13 27.53 -5.66
C VAL A 243 -6.83 27.13 -4.37
N TRP A 244 -6.62 25.87 -3.98
CA TRP A 244 -7.15 25.28 -2.76
C TRP A 244 -6.00 24.80 -1.87
N THR A 245 -6.15 25.00 -0.56
CA THR A 245 -5.21 24.53 0.45
C THR A 245 -5.99 23.90 1.60
N HIS A 246 -5.38 22.99 2.35
CA HIS A 246 -5.99 22.52 3.59
C HIS A 246 -6.14 23.66 4.60
N ARG A 247 -7.21 23.64 5.39
CA ARG A 247 -7.52 24.69 6.38
C ARG A 247 -6.40 24.89 7.38
N SER A 248 -5.75 23.82 7.86
CA SER A 248 -4.60 23.94 8.78
C SER A 248 -3.38 24.57 8.12
N CYS A 249 -3.18 24.35 6.82
CA CYS A 249 -2.10 24.96 6.04
C CYS A 249 -2.39 26.44 5.77
N ALA A 250 -3.67 26.79 5.54
CA ALA A 250 -4.12 28.17 5.34
C ALA A 250 -3.93 29.04 6.58
N LYS A 251 -4.19 28.49 7.79
CA LYS A 251 -4.17 29.21 9.08
C LYS A 251 -2.91 30.04 9.31
N LYS A 252 -1.77 29.62 8.78
CA LYS A 252 -0.50 30.38 8.87
C LYS A 252 -0.58 31.77 8.22
N ASN A 253 -1.50 31.95 7.27
CA ASN A 253 -1.61 33.14 6.42
C ASN A 253 -3.06 33.64 6.27
N MET A 254 -3.96 33.33 7.21
CA MET A 254 -5.33 33.82 7.16
C MET A 254 -5.42 35.28 7.63
N LYS A 255 -6.23 36.09 6.94
CA LYS A 255 -6.60 37.45 7.36
C LYS A 255 -8.08 37.42 7.76
N GLY A 256 -8.35 37.26 9.06
CA GLY A 256 -9.70 37.01 9.55
C GLY A 256 -10.23 35.66 9.05
N ASN A 257 -11.40 35.66 8.40
CA ASN A 257 -12.00 34.46 7.80
C ASN A 257 -11.62 34.23 6.33
N SER A 258 -10.91 35.17 5.71
CA SER A 258 -10.50 35.11 4.31
C SER A 258 -9.08 34.55 4.17
N TRP A 259 -8.86 33.79 3.10
CA TRP A 259 -7.54 33.32 2.71
C TRP A 259 -7.25 33.68 1.25
N PHE A 260 -6.01 34.14 1.01
CA PHE A 260 -5.50 34.45 -0.32
C PHE A 260 -4.25 33.59 -0.58
N CYS A 261 -4.17 33.02 -1.78
CA CYS A 261 -2.96 32.34 -2.25
C CYS A 261 -1.84 33.35 -2.51
N GLU A 262 -0.61 32.88 -2.70
CA GLU A 262 0.56 33.74 -2.84
C GLU A 262 0.44 34.79 -3.96
N VAL A 263 -0.25 34.45 -5.06
CA VAL A 263 -0.47 35.35 -6.21
C VAL A 263 -1.42 36.51 -5.86
N HIS A 264 -2.32 36.32 -4.89
CA HIS A 264 -3.37 37.29 -4.53
C HIS A 264 -3.15 37.96 -3.17
N ARG A 265 -1.99 37.79 -2.56
CA ARG A 265 -1.65 38.38 -1.25
C ARG A 265 -1.15 39.82 -1.33
#